data_AF-A0AAV9FP33-F1
#
_entry.id   AF-A0AAV9FP33-F1
#
_cell.length_a   1.000
_cell.length_b   1.000
_cell.length_c   1.000
_cell.angle_alpha   90.00
_cell.angle_beta   90.00
_cell.angle_gamma   90.00
#
_symmetry.space_group_name_H-M   'P 1'
#
loop_
_entity.id
_entity.type
_entity.pdbx_description
1 polymer ?
#
loop_
_entity_poly.entity_id
_entity_poly.type
_entity_poly.pdbx_seq_one_letter_code
_entity_poly.pdbx_strand_id
1 'polypeptide(L)'
;MYRHVGLYRLSSRPDLGGGLRKLSDSFKSRSLLKESSMAPPPILSLALPSGTGRVLSIQSHTVQGYVGNKSAVFPLQLLGYDVDPINSVQFSNHTGYPTFKGQVLNGEQLWELIEGLAANNLLYYTHLLTGYIGSVSFLNTVLQVVEKLRSVNPDLIYVCDPVMGDEGKLYVHSDLVSVYRQKVVPVASMLTPNQFEVEQLTGFRIASESDGLKACNYLHTAGPSKVVITSLNLEDNLLLIGSHQKTKGEPPEQFKIVIPKIHAYFTGTGI
;
A
#
# COMPACT_ATOMS: atom_id res chain seq x y z
N MET A 1 -32.86 17.57 -19.07
CA MET A 1 -32.61 19.01 -19.35
C MET A 1 -31.11 19.19 -19.17
N TYR A 2 -30.23 18.93 -20.14
CA TYR A 2 -30.14 19.43 -21.52
C TYR A 2 -29.99 18.30 -22.54
N ARG A 3 -30.64 18.49 -23.69
CA ARG A 3 -30.45 17.75 -24.94
C ARG A 3 -29.39 18.49 -25.76
N HIS A 4 -28.49 17.79 -26.45
CA HIS A 4 -28.06 18.20 -27.78
C HIS A 4 -27.81 16.97 -28.67
N VAL A 5 -28.52 16.96 -29.78
CA VAL A 5 -28.59 15.94 -30.82
C VAL A 5 -27.84 16.51 -32.01
N GLY A 6 -26.89 15.76 -32.56
CA GLY A 6 -26.22 16.08 -33.82
C GLY A 6 -26.28 14.89 -34.76
N LEU A 7 -27.33 14.82 -35.58
CA LEU A 7 -27.44 13.92 -36.73
C LEU A 7 -26.52 14.42 -37.85
N TYR A 8 -25.61 13.56 -38.34
CA TYR A 8 -24.96 13.75 -39.63
C TYR A 8 -25.61 12.85 -40.68
N ARG A 9 -26.10 13.49 -41.74
CA ARG A 9 -26.68 12.90 -42.96
C ARG A 9 -25.59 12.28 -43.84
N LEU A 10 -25.86 11.09 -44.34
CA LEU A 10 -25.15 10.45 -45.46
C LEU A 10 -25.61 11.07 -46.78
N SER A 11 -24.67 11.45 -47.66
CA SER A 11 -24.95 11.69 -49.09
C SER A 11 -23.85 11.10 -49.98
N SER A 12 -24.23 9.99 -50.62
CA SER A 12 -24.05 9.62 -52.04
C SER A 12 -22.77 10.02 -52.79
N ARG A 13 -22.07 8.98 -53.30
CA ARG A 13 -21.15 9.02 -54.45
C ARG A 13 -21.90 9.29 -55.77
N PRO A 14 -21.17 9.75 -56.81
CA PRO A 14 -21.03 8.91 -57.99
C PRO A 14 -19.57 8.83 -58.51
N ASP A 15 -19.40 8.22 -59.68
CA ASP A 15 -18.39 7.24 -60.05
C ASP A 15 -17.46 7.69 -61.21
N LEU A 16 -16.42 6.89 -61.45
CA LEU A 16 -15.62 6.67 -62.68
C LEU A 16 -14.51 7.66 -63.11
N GLY A 17 -13.30 7.10 -63.32
CA GLY A 17 -12.32 7.68 -64.27
C GLY A 17 -10.85 7.24 -64.17
N GLY A 18 -10.52 6.00 -64.58
CA GLY A 18 -9.34 5.62 -65.37
C GLY A 18 -7.89 5.96 -64.94
N GLY A 19 -7.04 4.93 -64.81
CA GLY A 19 -5.58 5.10 -64.84
C GLY A 19 -4.76 3.86 -64.46
N LEU A 20 -4.65 2.88 -65.36
CA LEU A 20 -3.68 1.77 -65.24
C LEU A 20 -2.23 2.29 -65.32
N ARG A 21 -1.38 1.91 -64.35
CA ARG A 21 0.05 1.66 -64.58
C ARG A 21 0.47 0.38 -63.86
N LYS A 22 0.93 -0.59 -64.64
CA LYS A 22 1.65 -1.79 -64.19
C LYS A 22 3.02 -1.38 -63.66
N LEU A 23 3.43 -1.96 -62.53
CA LEU A 23 4.83 -2.17 -62.19
C LEU A 23 4.95 -3.53 -61.50
N SER A 24 5.83 -4.33 -62.09
CA SER A 24 6.12 -5.74 -61.86
C SER A 24 6.90 -6.00 -60.57
N ASP A 25 6.63 -7.17 -60.00
CA ASP A 25 7.46 -8.06 -59.15
C ASP A 25 8.84 -7.57 -58.69
N SER A 26 9.08 -7.63 -57.37
CA SER A 26 10.02 -8.60 -56.79
C SER A 26 10.17 -8.41 -55.27
N PHE A 27 9.94 -9.51 -54.56
CA PHE A 27 10.14 -9.73 -53.14
C PHE A 27 11.53 -9.29 -52.64
N LYS A 28 11.56 -8.37 -51.67
CA LYS A 28 12.63 -8.32 -50.67
C LYS A 28 12.02 -8.13 -49.29
N SER A 29 12.27 -9.12 -48.43
CA SER A 29 11.81 -9.22 -47.06
C SER A 29 12.19 -7.98 -46.24
N ARG A 30 11.20 -7.14 -45.93
CA ARG A 30 11.24 -6.29 -44.74
C ARG A 30 10.59 -7.08 -43.62
N SER A 31 11.39 -7.47 -42.63
CA SER A 31 10.88 -7.97 -41.35
C SER A 31 9.99 -6.89 -40.75
N LEU A 32 8.68 -7.05 -40.91
CA LEU A 32 7.69 -6.35 -40.11
C LEU A 32 7.87 -6.84 -38.68
N LEU A 33 8.66 -6.10 -37.90
CA LEU A 33 8.48 -6.07 -36.46
C LEU A 33 7.01 -5.73 -36.25
N LYS A 34 6.26 -6.72 -35.78
CA LYS A 34 4.86 -6.59 -35.43
C LYS A 34 4.85 -5.67 -34.21
N GLU A 35 4.78 -4.35 -34.44
CA GLU A 35 4.37 -3.42 -33.38
C GLU A 35 3.04 -3.96 -32.87
N SER A 36 3.09 -4.52 -31.67
CA SER A 36 1.90 -4.99 -30.97
C SER A 36 0.97 -3.78 -30.87
N SER A 37 -0.16 -3.81 -31.57
CA SER A 37 -1.19 -2.79 -31.48
C SER A 37 -1.87 -2.91 -30.11
N MET A 38 -1.17 -2.52 -29.06
CA MET A 38 -1.74 -2.44 -27.74
C MET A 38 -2.65 -1.22 -27.71
N ALA A 39 -3.87 -1.42 -27.22
CA ALA A 39 -4.79 -0.31 -27.00
C ALA A 39 -4.11 0.72 -26.08
N PRO A 40 -4.23 2.03 -26.35
CA PRO A 40 -3.72 3.03 -25.44
C PRO A 40 -4.33 2.82 -24.05
N PRO A 41 -3.58 3.04 -22.96
CA PRO A 41 -4.11 2.89 -21.62
C PRO A 41 -5.36 3.78 -21.46
N PRO A 42 -6.41 3.31 -20.76
CA PRO A 42 -7.64 4.07 -20.60
C PRO A 42 -7.31 5.44 -19.98
N ILE A 43 -7.93 6.52 -20.48
CA ILE A 43 -7.69 7.91 -20.04
C ILE A 43 -7.82 8.07 -18.52
N LEU A 44 -8.64 7.24 -17.86
CA LEU A 44 -8.81 7.24 -16.41
C LEU A 44 -7.58 6.72 -15.63
N SER A 45 -6.70 5.93 -16.26
CA SER A 45 -5.46 5.43 -15.64
C SER A 45 -4.32 6.46 -15.63
N LEU A 46 -4.45 7.51 -16.46
CA LEU A 46 -3.50 8.63 -16.57
C LEU A 46 -4.09 9.94 -16.05
N ALA A 47 -5.36 9.94 -15.66
CA ALA A 47 -6.00 11.07 -15.02
C ALA A 47 -5.23 11.34 -13.72
N LEU A 48 -4.72 12.56 -13.61
CA LEU A 48 -3.92 13.09 -12.51
C LEU A 48 -4.47 12.58 -11.17
N PRO A 49 -3.59 12.27 -10.18
CA PRO A 49 -4.02 11.79 -8.88
C PRO A 49 -5.13 12.70 -8.39
N SER A 50 -6.13 12.12 -7.72
CA SER A 50 -7.03 12.90 -6.91
C SER A 50 -6.24 13.98 -6.15
N GLY A 51 -6.83 15.14 -5.88
CA GLY A 51 -6.11 16.22 -5.18
C GLY A 51 -5.44 15.79 -3.86
N THR A 52 -5.81 14.61 -3.31
CA THR A 52 -5.23 13.99 -2.13
C THR A 52 -4.08 13.01 -2.41
N GLY A 53 -4.06 12.31 -3.56
CA GLY A 53 -2.97 11.43 -3.97
C GLY A 53 -3.37 9.99 -4.29
N ARG A 54 -2.36 9.17 -4.61
CA ARG A 54 -2.48 7.74 -4.89
C ARG A 54 -1.68 6.88 -3.91
N VAL A 55 -2.30 5.81 -3.42
CA VAL A 55 -1.77 4.88 -2.42
C VAL A 55 -1.54 3.50 -3.06
N LEU A 56 -0.32 2.97 -2.97
CA LEU A 56 -0.09 1.53 -3.15
C LEU A 56 -0.27 0.85 -1.79
N SER A 57 -1.26 -0.03 -1.65
CA SER A 57 -1.56 -0.69 -0.37
C SER A 57 -1.19 -2.17 -0.40
N ILE A 58 -0.10 -2.54 0.28
CA ILE A 58 0.43 -3.91 0.33
C ILE A 58 0.09 -4.55 1.68
N GLN A 59 -0.98 -5.34 1.73
CA GLN A 59 -1.52 -5.90 2.98
C GLN A 59 -2.23 -7.24 2.74
N SER A 60 -2.75 -7.87 3.80
CA SER A 60 -3.62 -9.05 3.65
C SER A 60 -4.98 -8.69 3.01
N HIS A 61 -5.68 -9.71 2.51
CA HIS A 61 -7.08 -9.59 2.09
C HIS A 61 -7.87 -10.85 2.46
N THR A 62 -9.14 -10.67 2.83
CA THR A 62 -10.07 -11.77 3.12
C THR A 62 -11.36 -11.66 2.32
N VAL A 63 -11.92 -12.79 1.90
CA VAL A 63 -13.24 -12.83 1.24
C VAL A 63 -14.35 -12.44 2.22
N GLN A 64 -14.38 -13.07 3.40
CA GLN A 64 -15.31 -12.76 4.50
C GLN A 64 -14.57 -12.03 5.64
N GLY A 65 -15.26 -11.11 6.31
CA GLY A 65 -14.68 -10.24 7.35
C GLY A 65 -14.03 -8.97 6.77
N TYR A 66 -13.52 -8.12 7.66
CA TYR A 66 -12.87 -6.85 7.32
C TYR A 66 -11.52 -6.79 8.03
N VAL A 67 -10.45 -7.04 7.28
CA VAL A 67 -9.05 -6.88 7.70
C VAL A 67 -8.21 -6.47 6.48
N GLY A 68 -7.03 -5.90 6.73
CA GLY A 68 -6.06 -5.57 5.68
C GLY A 68 -6.65 -4.65 4.60
N ASN A 69 -6.37 -4.95 3.34
CA ASN A 69 -6.86 -4.16 2.19
C ASN A 69 -8.40 -4.07 2.14
N LYS A 70 -9.13 -5.03 2.69
CA LYS A 70 -10.60 -4.94 2.74
C LYS A 70 -11.10 -3.90 3.74
N SER A 71 -10.32 -3.60 4.78
CA SER A 71 -10.58 -2.48 5.70
C SER A 71 -9.98 -1.17 5.21
N ALA A 72 -8.83 -1.20 4.54
CA ALA A 72 -8.09 0.01 4.15
C ALA A 72 -8.66 0.71 2.91
N VAL A 73 -8.99 -0.05 1.85
CA VAL A 73 -9.22 0.51 0.51
C VAL A 73 -10.45 1.43 0.48
N PHE A 74 -11.58 0.97 1.01
CA PHE A 74 -12.84 1.73 0.92
C PHE A 74 -12.80 3.05 1.71
N PRO A 75 -12.35 3.10 2.99
CA PRO A 75 -12.19 4.36 3.71
C PRO A 75 -11.24 5.35 3.04
N LEU A 76 -10.09 4.87 2.52
CA LEU A 76 -9.14 5.73 1.80
C LEU A 76 -9.77 6.33 0.53
N GLN A 77 -10.54 5.54 -0.22
CA GLN A 77 -11.27 6.03 -1.40
C GLN A 77 -12.36 7.04 -1.03
N LEU A 78 -13.06 6.86 0.09
CA LEU A 78 -14.01 7.86 0.60
C LEU A 78 -13.32 9.18 0.99
N LEU A 79 -12.07 9.12 1.46
CA LEU A 79 -11.23 10.28 1.73
C LEU A 79 -10.59 10.86 0.45
N GLY A 80 -10.95 10.34 -0.71
CA GLY A 80 -10.56 10.85 -2.02
C GLY A 80 -9.27 10.27 -2.56
N TYR A 81 -8.58 9.35 -1.87
CA TYR A 81 -7.38 8.71 -2.43
C TYR A 81 -7.73 7.74 -3.56
N ASP A 82 -6.91 7.70 -4.61
CA ASP A 82 -6.84 6.52 -5.47
C ASP A 82 -6.06 5.43 -4.73
N VAL A 83 -6.54 4.19 -4.74
CA VAL A 83 -5.91 3.09 -4.00
C VAL A 83 -5.77 1.87 -4.89
N ASP A 84 -4.53 1.43 -5.08
CA ASP A 84 -4.19 0.20 -5.78
C ASP A 84 -3.74 -0.85 -4.75
N PRO A 85 -4.55 -1.89 -4.47
CA PRO A 85 -4.19 -2.92 -3.50
C PRO A 85 -3.34 -4.04 -4.12
N ILE A 86 -2.26 -4.42 -3.44
CA ILE A 86 -1.58 -5.71 -3.64
C ILE A 86 -1.80 -6.56 -2.39
N ASN A 87 -2.34 -7.76 -2.58
CA ASN A 87 -2.68 -8.64 -1.47
C ASN A 87 -1.51 -9.58 -1.15
N SER A 88 -0.87 -9.40 0.02
CA SER A 88 0.18 -10.30 0.52
C SER A 88 -0.35 -11.71 0.78
N VAL A 89 -1.64 -11.81 1.15
CA VAL A 89 -2.40 -13.05 1.24
C VAL A 89 -3.82 -12.82 0.73
N GLN A 90 -4.39 -13.86 0.11
CA GLN A 90 -5.78 -13.91 -0.30
C GLN A 90 -6.44 -15.08 0.42
N PHE A 91 -7.10 -14.82 1.54
CA PHE A 91 -7.73 -15.86 2.37
C PHE A 91 -9.26 -15.82 2.34
N SER A 92 -9.90 -16.94 2.68
CA SER A 92 -11.36 -17.01 2.84
C SER A 92 -11.87 -16.11 3.99
N ASN A 93 -11.12 -16.05 5.08
CA ASN A 93 -11.43 -15.34 6.33
C ASN A 93 -10.12 -15.13 7.12
N HIS A 94 -10.14 -14.33 8.19
CA HIS A 94 -8.94 -14.13 9.01
C HIS A 94 -8.59 -15.40 9.80
N THR A 95 -7.35 -15.49 10.25
CA THR A 95 -6.74 -16.68 10.88
C THR A 95 -7.21 -16.96 12.31
N GLY A 96 -8.09 -16.12 12.86
CA GLY A 96 -8.73 -16.34 14.17
C GLY A 96 -9.90 -17.33 14.13
N TYR A 97 -10.35 -17.70 12.94
CA TYR A 97 -11.35 -18.77 12.76
C TYR A 97 -10.70 -20.16 12.85
N PRO A 98 -11.49 -21.22 13.16
CA PRO A 98 -10.97 -22.60 13.23
C PRO A 98 -10.32 -23.11 11.93
N THR A 99 -10.82 -22.65 10.79
CA THR A 99 -10.33 -23.04 9.45
C THR A 99 -10.26 -21.82 8.55
N PHE A 100 -9.25 -21.79 7.68
CA PHE A 100 -9.16 -20.87 6.55
C PHE A 100 -8.46 -21.56 5.38
N LYS A 101 -8.66 -21.03 4.17
CA LYS A 101 -7.97 -21.46 2.94
C LYS A 101 -7.55 -20.24 2.14
N GLY A 102 -6.56 -20.41 1.27
CA GLY A 102 -6.21 -19.40 0.28
C GLY A 102 -4.73 -19.41 -0.05
N GLN A 103 -4.26 -18.29 -0.58
CA GLN A 103 -2.94 -18.15 -1.18
C GLN A 103 -2.09 -17.14 -0.41
N VAL A 104 -0.78 -17.39 -0.39
CA VAL A 104 0.23 -16.47 0.12
C VAL A 104 1.08 -16.02 -1.06
N LEU A 105 1.16 -14.71 -1.29
CA LEU A 105 2.00 -14.13 -2.31
C LEU A 105 3.44 -14.11 -1.82
N ASN A 106 4.38 -14.61 -2.60
CA ASN A 106 5.80 -14.58 -2.26
C ASN A 106 6.50 -13.32 -2.81
N GLY A 107 7.77 -13.12 -2.45
CA GLY A 107 8.53 -11.94 -2.87
C GLY A 107 8.75 -11.83 -4.39
N GLU A 108 8.90 -12.95 -5.12
CA GLU A 108 9.06 -12.92 -6.58
C GLU A 108 7.76 -12.51 -7.27
N GLN A 109 6.63 -13.05 -6.80
CA GLN A 109 5.30 -12.71 -7.32
C GLN A 109 4.91 -11.26 -7.01
N LEU A 110 5.32 -10.71 -5.87
CA LEU A 110 5.20 -9.28 -5.61
C LEU A 110 5.99 -8.48 -6.64
N TRP A 111 7.25 -8.86 -6.89
CA TRP A 111 8.11 -8.14 -7.83
C TRP A 111 7.56 -8.19 -9.27
N GLU A 112 7.00 -9.32 -9.71
CA GLU A 112 6.35 -9.46 -11.01
C GLU A 112 5.23 -8.42 -11.22
N LEU A 113 4.40 -8.16 -10.19
CA LEU A 113 3.36 -7.13 -10.26
C LEU A 113 3.97 -5.73 -10.40
N ILE A 114 5.05 -5.45 -9.66
CA ILE A 114 5.75 -4.16 -9.69
C ILE A 114 6.42 -3.95 -11.05
N GLU A 115 7.00 -4.99 -11.66
CA GLU A 115 7.54 -4.96 -13.02
C GLU A 115 6.43 -4.69 -14.05
N GLY A 116 5.26 -5.32 -13.90
CA GLY A 116 4.09 -5.04 -14.74
C GLY A 116 3.64 -3.59 -14.66
N LEU A 117 3.57 -3.01 -13.47
CA LEU A 117 3.28 -1.57 -13.28
C LEU A 117 4.37 -0.69 -13.89
N ALA A 118 5.64 -1.05 -13.69
CA ALA A 118 6.79 -0.32 -14.24
C ALA A 118 6.76 -0.28 -15.78
N ALA A 119 6.49 -1.43 -16.42
CA ALA A 119 6.41 -1.55 -17.87
C ALA A 119 5.33 -0.66 -18.50
N ASN A 120 4.33 -0.26 -17.71
CA ASN A 120 3.24 0.62 -18.13
C ASN A 120 3.39 2.06 -17.60
N ASN A 121 4.53 2.42 -16.99
CA ASN A 121 4.78 3.73 -16.37
C ASN A 121 3.79 4.09 -15.25
N LEU A 122 3.32 3.09 -14.47
CA LEU A 122 2.29 3.25 -13.44
C LEU A 122 2.85 3.30 -12.00
N LEU A 123 4.14 3.59 -11.83
CA LEU A 123 4.79 3.59 -10.51
C LEU A 123 4.73 4.92 -9.76
N TYR A 124 4.05 5.95 -10.28
CA TYR A 124 3.91 7.21 -9.57
C TYR A 124 2.88 7.08 -8.43
N TYR A 125 3.38 6.75 -7.24
CA TYR A 125 2.60 6.71 -6.00
C TYR A 125 3.03 7.84 -5.06
N THR A 126 2.05 8.46 -4.40
CA THR A 126 2.31 9.45 -3.35
C THR A 126 2.52 8.80 -1.98
N HIS A 127 1.88 7.64 -1.78
CA HIS A 127 1.90 6.91 -0.53
C HIS A 127 2.13 5.42 -0.79
N LEU A 128 2.90 4.79 0.09
CA LEU A 128 2.94 3.34 0.26
C LEU A 128 2.39 3.03 1.64
N LEU A 129 1.43 2.11 1.71
CA LEU A 129 0.87 1.61 2.96
C LEU A 129 1.15 0.11 3.05
N THR A 130 1.84 -0.33 4.10
CA THR A 130 2.06 -1.77 4.36
C THR A 130 1.41 -2.20 5.65
N GLY A 131 0.86 -3.41 5.67
CA GLY A 131 0.24 -4.05 6.83
C GLY A 131 0.73 -5.49 6.99
N TYR A 132 -0.19 -6.43 7.23
CA TYR A 132 0.16 -7.84 7.41
C TYR A 132 1.03 -8.41 6.28
N ILE A 133 2.22 -8.88 6.64
CA ILE A 133 3.19 -9.56 5.79
C ILE A 133 3.63 -10.86 6.48
N GLY A 134 3.34 -12.00 5.85
CA GLY A 134 3.53 -13.32 6.46
C GLY A 134 4.91 -13.96 6.22
N SER A 135 5.81 -13.36 5.44
CA SER A 135 7.11 -13.97 5.12
C SER A 135 8.26 -12.97 5.00
N VAL A 136 9.46 -13.41 5.39
CA VAL A 136 10.69 -12.62 5.33
C VAL A 136 11.08 -12.28 3.90
N SER A 137 10.91 -13.21 2.95
CA SER A 137 11.21 -12.95 1.54
C SER A 137 10.32 -11.83 0.98
N PHE A 138 9.02 -11.87 1.28
CA PHE A 138 8.08 -10.83 0.89
C PHE A 138 8.45 -9.47 1.50
N LEU A 139 8.78 -9.43 2.80
CA LEU A 139 9.18 -8.19 3.47
C LEU A 139 10.47 -7.60 2.88
N ASN A 140 11.44 -8.45 2.52
CA ASN A 140 12.65 -7.98 1.82
C ASN A 140 12.33 -7.43 0.43
N THR A 141 11.38 -8.02 -0.32
CA THR A 141 10.93 -7.44 -1.59
C THR A 141 10.21 -6.10 -1.37
N VAL A 142 9.40 -5.94 -0.32
CA VAL A 142 8.76 -4.66 0.00
C VAL A 142 9.80 -3.54 0.17
N LEU A 143 10.97 -3.81 0.76
CA LEU A 143 12.06 -2.84 0.82
C LEU A 143 12.57 -2.43 -0.58
N GLN A 144 12.68 -3.38 -1.51
CA GLN A 144 13.03 -3.08 -2.90
C GLN A 144 11.93 -2.25 -3.59
N VAL A 145 10.66 -2.52 -3.27
CA VAL A 145 9.54 -1.70 -3.76
C VAL A 145 9.64 -0.27 -3.24
N VAL A 146 9.96 -0.06 -1.95
CA VAL A 146 10.17 1.28 -1.37
C VAL A 146 11.26 2.04 -2.15
N GLU A 147 12.41 1.41 -2.39
CA GLU A 147 13.51 2.00 -3.17
C GLU A 147 13.08 2.33 -4.59
N LYS A 148 12.38 1.41 -5.26
CA LYS A 148 11.89 1.60 -6.63
C LYS A 148 10.89 2.75 -6.72
N LEU A 149 9.93 2.83 -5.80
CA LEU A 149 8.94 3.91 -5.77
C LEU A 149 9.60 5.25 -5.46
N ARG A 150 10.57 5.30 -4.54
CA ARG A 150 11.34 6.52 -4.24
C ARG A 150 12.21 7.00 -5.40
N SER A 151 12.68 6.07 -6.27
CA SER A 151 13.37 6.46 -7.50
C SER A 151 12.48 7.21 -8.50
N VAL A 152 11.15 7.04 -8.39
CA VAL A 152 10.14 7.72 -9.22
C VAL A 152 9.59 8.96 -8.51
N ASN A 153 9.30 8.85 -7.22
CA ASN A 153 8.83 9.93 -6.36
C ASN A 153 9.65 9.98 -5.05
N PRO A 154 10.69 10.83 -4.97
CA PRO A 154 11.51 10.97 -3.76
C PRO A 154 10.73 11.39 -2.50
N ASP A 155 9.58 12.05 -2.68
CA ASP A 155 8.70 12.53 -1.60
C ASP A 155 7.70 11.46 -1.13
N LEU A 156 7.83 10.20 -1.58
CA LEU A 156 6.95 9.09 -1.19
C LEU A 156 6.83 8.98 0.34
N ILE A 157 5.58 9.05 0.81
CA ILE A 157 5.26 8.80 2.21
C ILE A 157 5.05 7.30 2.41
N TYR A 158 5.96 6.67 3.16
CA TYR A 158 5.82 5.26 3.53
C TYR A 158 5.21 5.14 4.93
N VAL A 159 3.96 4.69 4.99
CA VAL A 159 3.25 4.32 6.23
C VAL A 159 3.38 2.81 6.43
N CYS A 160 4.04 2.42 7.52
CA CYS A 160 4.21 1.03 7.89
C CYS A 160 3.39 0.72 9.14
N ASP A 161 2.38 -0.13 8.98
CA ASP A 161 1.73 -0.86 10.06
C ASP A 161 2.46 -2.21 10.24
N PRO A 162 3.34 -2.35 11.26
CA PRO A 162 4.21 -3.51 11.40
C PRO A 162 3.45 -4.67 12.06
N VAL A 163 2.39 -5.17 11.40
CA VAL A 163 1.51 -6.21 11.92
C VAL A 163 2.29 -7.49 12.22
N MET A 164 2.59 -7.71 13.50
CA MET A 164 3.39 -8.85 13.96
C MET A 164 2.65 -9.67 15.01
N GLY A 165 1.77 -9.05 15.80
CA GLY A 165 1.12 -9.72 16.91
C GLY A 165 0.34 -8.77 17.80
N ASP A 166 -0.39 -9.35 18.74
CA ASP A 166 -1.13 -8.62 19.77
C ASP A 166 -1.26 -9.50 21.03
N GLU A 167 -1.64 -8.89 22.16
CA GLU A 167 -1.88 -9.57 23.44
C GLU A 167 -0.73 -10.50 23.87
N GLY A 168 0.51 -10.09 23.63
CA GLY A 168 1.70 -10.85 24.04
C GLY A 168 2.09 -12.00 23.11
N LYS A 169 1.44 -12.16 21.94
CA LYS A 169 1.67 -13.27 21.02
C LYS A 169 1.97 -12.78 19.61
N LEU A 170 3.05 -13.32 19.02
CA LEU A 170 3.35 -13.16 17.60
C LEU A 170 2.43 -14.02 16.75
N TYR A 171 1.92 -13.45 15.65
CA TYR A 171 1.20 -14.15 14.59
C TYR A 171 2.10 -14.52 13.40
N VAL A 172 3.32 -14.01 13.42
CA VAL A 172 4.31 -14.15 12.35
C VAL A 172 5.59 -14.79 12.87
N HIS A 173 6.45 -15.24 11.95
CA HIS A 173 7.75 -15.81 12.31
C HIS A 173 8.63 -14.75 13.01
N SER A 174 9.34 -15.14 14.06
CA SER A 174 10.17 -14.22 14.88
C SER A 174 11.22 -13.45 14.07
N ASP A 175 11.72 -14.05 12.99
CA ASP A 175 12.71 -13.41 12.11
C ASP A 175 12.19 -12.10 11.50
N LEU A 176 10.88 -11.95 11.29
CA LEU A 176 10.29 -10.70 10.79
C LEU A 176 10.54 -9.53 11.74
N VAL A 177 10.57 -9.75 13.05
CA VAL A 177 10.84 -8.71 14.05
C VAL A 177 12.20 -8.06 13.79
N SER A 178 13.21 -8.88 13.51
CA SER A 178 14.57 -8.39 13.22
C SER A 178 14.62 -7.57 11.93
N VAL A 179 13.90 -8.00 10.90
CA VAL A 179 13.83 -7.30 9.61
C VAL A 179 13.09 -5.98 9.76
N TYR A 180 11.97 -5.95 10.49
CA TYR A 180 11.25 -4.70 10.78
C TYR A 180 12.16 -3.71 11.50
N ARG A 181 12.76 -4.13 12.62
CA ARG A 181 13.61 -3.26 13.44
C ARG A 181 14.83 -2.72 12.68
N GLN A 182 15.51 -3.56 11.92
CA GLN A 182 16.80 -3.22 11.32
C GLN A 182 16.69 -2.61 9.93
N LYS A 183 15.61 -2.90 9.19
CA LYS A 183 15.51 -2.53 7.77
C LYS A 183 14.26 -1.72 7.44
N VAL A 184 13.10 -2.04 8.00
CA VAL A 184 11.84 -1.36 7.67
C VAL A 184 11.69 -0.05 8.44
N VAL A 185 11.87 -0.08 9.76
CA VAL A 185 11.76 1.13 10.60
C VAL A 185 12.66 2.25 10.09
N PRO A 186 13.94 2.02 9.72
CA PRO A 186 14.79 3.10 9.19
C PRO A 186 14.32 3.77 7.91
N VAL A 187 13.51 3.08 7.10
CA VAL A 187 13.03 3.62 5.82
C VAL A 187 11.57 4.06 5.87
N ALA A 188 10.82 3.78 6.93
CA ALA A 188 9.44 4.22 7.10
C ALA A 188 9.35 5.72 7.38
N SER A 189 8.39 6.40 6.76
CA SER A 189 8.08 7.81 7.06
C SER A 189 7.21 7.91 8.33
N MET A 190 6.34 6.91 8.52
CA MET A 190 5.39 6.81 9.63
C MET A 190 5.22 5.36 10.08
N LEU A 191 5.08 5.15 11.39
CA LEU A 191 4.74 3.87 12.00
C LEU A 191 3.38 3.92 12.72
N THR A 192 2.61 2.84 12.66
CA THR A 192 1.32 2.68 13.37
C THR A 192 1.20 1.43 14.26
N PRO A 193 2.20 1.06 15.07
CA PRO A 193 2.19 -0.18 15.86
C PRO A 193 1.19 -0.14 17.02
N ASN A 194 0.72 -1.31 17.45
CA ASN A 194 0.10 -1.47 18.77
C ASN A 194 1.17 -1.58 19.89
N GLN A 195 0.73 -1.62 21.16
CA GLN A 195 1.65 -1.76 22.31
C GLN A 195 2.66 -2.91 22.15
N PHE A 196 2.17 -4.12 21.84
CA PHE A 196 3.00 -5.31 21.77
C PHE A 196 4.07 -5.17 20.69
N GLU A 197 3.71 -4.64 19.53
CA GLU A 197 4.63 -4.39 18.42
C GLU A 197 5.68 -3.35 18.77
N VAL A 198 5.31 -2.27 19.48
CA VAL A 198 6.30 -1.31 20.00
C VAL A 198 7.29 -2.00 20.93
N GLU A 199 6.83 -2.86 21.84
CA GLU A 199 7.72 -3.60 22.74
C GLU A 199 8.68 -4.53 21.96
N GLN A 200 8.22 -5.15 20.87
CA GLN A 200 9.09 -5.95 19.98
C GLN A 200 10.13 -5.09 19.24
N LEU A 201 9.72 -3.92 18.73
CA LEU A 201 10.60 -3.04 17.95
C LEU A 201 11.64 -2.34 18.83
N THR A 202 11.26 -1.95 20.04
CA THR A 202 12.11 -1.20 20.97
C THR A 202 12.90 -2.09 21.92
N GLY A 203 12.38 -3.28 22.23
CA GLY A 203 12.99 -4.23 23.15
C GLY A 203 12.77 -3.93 24.63
N PHE A 204 11.88 -2.99 24.98
CA PHE A 204 11.51 -2.73 26.37
C PHE A 204 10.00 -2.74 26.58
N ARG A 205 9.60 -3.09 27.80
CA ARG A 205 8.19 -3.20 28.22
C ARG A 205 7.57 -1.82 28.44
N ILE A 206 6.33 -1.65 28.02
CA ILE A 206 5.53 -0.44 28.25
C ILE A 206 4.54 -0.74 29.37
N ALA A 207 4.66 -0.05 30.50
CA ALA A 207 3.77 -0.19 31.65
C ALA A 207 3.06 1.12 32.01
N SER A 208 3.37 2.21 31.30
CA SER A 208 2.83 3.53 31.57
C SER A 208 2.78 4.38 30.30
N GLU A 209 2.00 5.47 30.35
CA GLU A 209 2.01 6.51 29.32
C GLU A 209 3.43 7.05 29.07
N SER A 210 4.22 7.25 30.13
CA SER A 210 5.59 7.75 30.01
C SER A 210 6.47 6.81 29.19
N ASP A 211 6.29 5.49 29.34
CA ASP A 211 7.05 4.51 28.58
C ASP A 211 6.65 4.53 27.10
N GLY A 212 5.36 4.72 26.79
CA GLY A 212 4.87 4.92 25.43
C GLY A 212 5.48 6.15 24.76
N LEU A 213 5.52 7.29 25.45
CA LEU A 213 6.16 8.51 24.95
C LEU A 213 7.67 8.33 24.71
N LYS A 214 8.37 7.63 25.62
CA LYS A 214 9.79 7.28 25.44
C LYS A 214 9.99 6.34 24.25
N ALA A 215 9.08 5.40 24.03
CA ALA A 215 9.14 4.47 22.91
C ALA A 215 8.99 5.19 21.57
N CYS A 216 8.09 6.17 21.47
CA CYS A 216 8.02 7.06 20.30
C CYS A 216 9.36 7.75 20.03
N ASN A 217 10.00 8.31 21.07
CA ASN A 217 11.30 8.97 20.94
C ASN A 217 12.38 8.01 20.45
N TYR A 218 12.43 6.80 21.00
CA TYR A 218 13.35 5.76 20.54
C TYR A 218 13.12 5.42 19.07
N LEU A 219 11.86 5.23 18.64
CA LEU A 219 11.52 4.94 17.25
C LEU A 219 11.88 6.10 16.32
N HIS A 220 11.71 7.37 16.74
CA HIS A 220 12.18 8.52 15.96
C HIS A 220 13.69 8.51 15.70
N THR A 221 14.50 8.04 16.66
CA THR A 221 15.95 7.90 16.44
C THR A 221 16.29 6.85 15.40
N ALA A 222 15.42 5.86 15.18
CA ALA A 222 15.63 4.77 14.25
C ALA A 222 15.27 5.15 12.80
N GLY A 223 14.36 6.11 12.57
CA GLY A 223 13.97 6.49 11.20
C GLY A 223 12.72 7.39 11.09
N PRO A 224 11.53 6.92 11.50
CA PRO A 224 10.27 7.59 11.18
C PRO A 224 10.12 8.95 11.85
N SER A 225 9.67 9.93 11.09
CA SER A 225 9.30 11.25 11.64
C SER A 225 7.99 11.19 12.44
N LYS A 226 7.12 10.23 12.17
CA LYS A 226 5.79 10.11 12.77
C LYS A 226 5.59 8.72 13.36
N VAL A 227 5.09 8.65 14.59
CA VAL A 227 4.73 7.40 15.25
C VAL A 227 3.36 7.57 15.86
N VAL A 228 2.46 6.63 15.58
CA VAL A 228 1.17 6.52 16.24
C VAL A 228 1.12 5.15 16.91
N ILE A 229 1.22 5.13 18.24
CA ILE A 229 0.95 3.92 19.00
C ILE A 229 -0.57 3.80 19.09
N THR A 230 -1.14 2.85 18.36
CA THR A 230 -2.59 2.77 18.11
C THR A 230 -3.37 2.40 19.36
N SER A 231 -2.81 1.56 20.22
CA SER A 231 -3.41 1.16 21.49
C SER A 231 -2.34 0.81 22.52
N LEU A 232 -2.44 1.44 23.69
CA LEU A 232 -1.83 1.00 24.95
C LEU A 232 -2.97 0.60 25.90
N ASN A 233 -2.89 -0.61 26.47
CA ASN A 233 -3.80 -1.01 27.54
C ASN A 233 -3.28 -0.44 28.86
N LEU A 234 -3.93 0.62 29.35
CA LEU A 234 -3.71 1.17 30.67
C LEU A 234 -5.04 1.11 31.42
N GLU A 235 -5.15 0.16 32.35
CA GLU A 235 -6.37 -0.09 33.12
C GLU A 235 -7.57 -0.43 32.22
N ASP A 236 -8.72 0.24 32.40
CA ASP A 236 -9.96 0.03 31.62
C ASP A 236 -10.04 0.86 30.33
N ASN A 237 -9.01 1.67 30.02
CA ASN A 237 -8.99 2.54 28.84
C ASN A 237 -7.94 2.10 27.82
N LEU A 238 -8.20 2.42 26.55
CA LEU A 238 -7.19 2.40 25.51
C LEU A 238 -6.59 3.80 25.36
N LEU A 239 -5.27 3.89 25.39
CA LEU A 239 -4.56 5.14 25.13
C LEU A 239 -3.90 5.06 23.75
N LEU A 240 -4.25 5.99 22.86
CA LEU A 240 -3.51 6.24 21.63
C LEU A 240 -2.49 7.36 21.89
N ILE A 241 -1.26 7.18 21.43
CA ILE A 241 -0.21 8.20 21.48
C ILE A 241 0.20 8.55 20.06
N GLY A 242 0.13 9.83 19.72
CA GLY A 242 0.70 10.38 18.48
C GLY A 242 1.96 11.18 18.79
N SER A 243 3.00 11.01 17.98
CA SER A 243 4.29 11.68 18.13
C SER A 243 4.85 12.09 16.77
N HIS A 244 5.27 13.34 16.65
CA HIS A 244 5.81 13.91 15.41
C HIS A 244 7.13 14.65 15.67
N GLN A 245 8.21 14.10 15.13
CA GLN A 245 9.53 14.69 15.09
C GLN A 245 9.68 15.55 13.83
N LYS A 246 9.35 16.85 13.93
CA LYS A 246 9.45 17.79 12.80
C LYS A 246 10.91 18.05 12.37
N THR A 247 11.76 18.33 13.35
CA THR A 247 13.18 18.64 13.15
C THR A 247 14.01 17.61 13.91
N LYS A 248 15.00 16.99 13.26
CA LYS A 248 15.87 16.02 13.93
C LYS A 248 16.69 16.72 15.02
N GLY A 249 16.64 16.18 16.25
CA GLY A 249 17.37 16.71 17.41
C GLY A 249 16.59 17.67 18.30
N GLU A 250 15.42 18.15 17.87
CA GLU A 250 14.48 18.87 18.74
C GLU A 250 13.56 17.89 19.48
N PRO A 251 12.88 18.30 20.57
CA PRO A 251 11.82 17.47 21.16
C PRO A 251 10.66 17.26 20.17
N PRO A 252 10.08 16.06 20.06
CA PRO A 252 8.91 15.83 19.21
C PRO A 252 7.65 16.46 19.82
N GLU A 253 6.69 16.80 18.95
CA GLU A 253 5.35 17.16 19.38
C GLU A 253 4.54 15.89 19.63
N GLN A 254 3.99 15.75 20.84
CA GLN A 254 3.28 14.54 21.27
C GLN A 254 1.88 14.89 21.77
N PHE A 255 0.92 14.02 21.45
CA PHE A 255 -0.45 14.12 21.92
C PHE A 255 -0.98 12.73 22.27
N LYS A 256 -2.09 12.71 23.01
CA LYS A 256 -2.75 11.48 23.39
C LYS A 256 -4.26 11.56 23.23
N ILE A 257 -4.88 10.42 22.97
CA ILE A 257 -6.33 10.27 22.90
C ILE A 257 -6.71 9.11 23.81
N VAL A 258 -7.58 9.38 24.79
CA VAL A 258 -8.16 8.34 25.64
C VAL A 258 -9.42 7.83 24.96
N ILE A 259 -9.47 6.53 24.70
CA ILE A 259 -10.55 5.87 23.98
C ILE A 259 -11.22 4.89 24.95
N PRO A 260 -12.53 5.05 25.21
CA PRO A 260 -13.29 4.07 25.99
C PRO A 260 -13.21 2.70 25.35
N LYS A 261 -12.86 1.68 26.14
CA LYS A 261 -12.80 0.30 25.65
C LYS A 261 -14.20 -0.23 25.42
N ILE A 262 -14.49 -0.66 24.20
CA ILE A 262 -15.72 -1.40 23.90
C ILE A 262 -15.43 -2.87 24.16
N HIS A 263 -16.16 -3.49 25.10
CA HIS A 263 -16.00 -4.90 25.46
C HIS A 263 -16.62 -5.83 24.42
N ALA A 264 -16.04 -5.85 23.23
CA ALA A 264 -16.37 -6.77 22.15
C ALA A 264 -15.11 -7.10 21.34
N TYR A 265 -15.16 -8.22 20.63
CA TYR A 265 -14.06 -8.66 19.76
C TYR A 265 -14.31 -8.16 18.34
N PHE A 266 -13.45 -7.25 17.88
CA PHE A 266 -13.43 -6.75 16.52
C PHE A 266 -12.07 -7.07 15.89
N THR A 267 -12.07 -7.39 14.60
CA THR A 267 -10.84 -7.55 13.82
C THR A 267 -10.73 -6.43 12.80
N GLY A 268 -9.49 -6.09 12.43
CA GLY A 268 -9.20 -5.12 11.37
C GLY A 268 -9.45 -3.66 11.73
N THR A 269 -9.46 -3.30 13.02
CA THR A 269 -9.61 -1.92 13.51
C THR A 269 -8.33 -1.10 13.50
N GLY A 270 -7.17 -1.72 13.24
CA GLY A 270 -5.86 -1.07 13.33
C GLY A 270 -5.42 -0.32 12.08
N ILE A 271 -6.10 -0.53 10.94
CA ILE A 271 -5.71 -0.07 9.61
C ILE A 271 -6.63 1.03 9.09
#